data_AF-A0A9E4F169-F1
#
_entry.id   AF-A0A9E4F169-F1
#
_cell.length_a   1.000
_cell.length_b   1.000
_cell.length_c   1.000
_cell.angle_alpha   90.00
_cell.angle_beta   90.00
_cell.angle_gamma   90.00
#
_symmetry.space_group_name_H-M   'P 1'
#
loop_
_entity.id
_entity.type
_entity.pdbx_description
1 polymer ?
#
loop_
_entity_poly.entity_id
_entity_poly.type
_entity_poly.pdbx_seq_one_letter_code
_entity_poly.pdbx_strand_id
1 'polypeptide(L)' 'METGLVTVLQVCCGHDPGRVINRLGAEGQVEGGVVQGMSFAMMEGLAPLEGHLRGRNFHDYLIATSMDAPP' A
#
# COMPACT_ATOMS: atom_id res chain seq x y z
N MET A 1 -21.16 -17.39 1.35
CA MET A 1 -20.14 -17.48 0.30
C MET A 1 -18.98 -16.62 0.78
N GLU A 2 -17.83 -17.24 1.07
CA GLU A 2 -16.62 -16.53 1.46
C GLU A 2 -15.96 -15.93 0.21
N THR A 3 -15.65 -14.63 0.24
CA THR A 3 -15.18 -13.89 -0.94
C THR A 3 -13.66 -13.91 -1.10
N GLY A 4 -12.92 -14.34 -0.08
CA GLY A 4 -11.45 -14.26 -0.05
C GLY A 4 -10.90 -12.83 0.08
N LEU A 5 -11.77 -11.83 0.29
CA LEU A 5 -11.36 -10.44 0.47
C LEU A 5 -10.70 -10.24 1.84
N VAL A 6 -9.58 -9.52 1.86
CA VAL A 6 -8.84 -9.17 3.07
C VAL A 6 -9.01 -7.67 3.33
N THR A 7 -9.27 -7.29 4.57
CA THR A 7 -9.35 -5.90 5.02
C THR A 7 -8.40 -5.68 6.18
N VAL A 8 -7.55 -4.66 6.07
CA VAL A 8 -6.66 -4.24 7.16
C VAL A 8 -7.46 -3.37 8.12
N LEU A 9 -7.62 -3.84 9.36
CA LEU A 9 -8.43 -3.14 10.37
C LEU A 9 -7.62 -2.10 11.15
N GLN A 10 -6.32 -2.32 11.33
CA GLN A 10 -5.45 -1.44 12.10
C GLN A 10 -3.98 -1.68 11.73
N VAL A 11 -3.18 -0.62 11.78
CA VAL A 11 -1.72 -0.69 11.70
C VAL A 11 -1.11 0.09 12.87
N CYS A 12 -0.09 -0.48 13.51
CA CYS A 12 0.70 0.20 14.53
C CYS A 12 2.15 0.29 14.04
N CYS A 13 2.71 1.49 14.07
CA CYS A 13 4.06 1.76 13.59
C CYS A 13 4.91 2.42 14.68
N GLY A 14 6.09 1.87 14.94
CA GLY A 14 7.10 2.46 15.82
C GLY A 14 8.38 2.72 15.04
N HIS A 15 8.77 3.99 14.90
CA HIS A 15 9.97 4.39 14.16
C HIS A 15 10.88 5.25 15.06
N ASP A 16 12.19 4.99 15.03
CA ASP A 16 13.21 5.80 15.68
C ASP A 16 14.15 6.42 14.62
N PRO A 17 13.79 7.58 14.03
CA PRO A 17 14.62 8.26 13.05
C PRO A 17 15.68 9.16 13.71
N GLY A 18 15.84 9.13 15.03
CA GLY A 18 16.62 10.12 15.77
C GLY A 18 15.95 11.50 15.79
N ARG A 19 16.59 12.52 15.20
CA ARG A 19 16.06 13.89 15.22
C ARG A 19 15.06 14.12 14.07
N VAL A 20 13.78 14.20 14.41
CA VAL A 20 12.72 14.61 13.48
C VAL A 20 12.79 16.12 13.23
N ILE A 21 13.03 16.52 11.98
CA ILE A 21 13.09 17.94 11.57
C ILE A 21 11.68 18.52 11.34
N ASN A 22 10.80 17.74 10.71
CA ASN A 22 9.42 18.10 10.43
C ASN A 22 8.51 16.93 10.85
N ARG A 23 7.74 17.13 11.92
CA ARG A 23 6.90 16.07 12.49
C ARG A 23 5.76 15.66 11.56
N LEU A 24 5.04 16.63 11.01
CA LEU A 24 3.95 16.38 10.06
C LEU A 24 4.46 15.65 8.81
N GLY A 25 5.62 16.06 8.29
CA GLY A 25 6.24 15.39 7.14
C GLY A 25 6.65 13.95 7.46
N ALA A 26 7.23 13.72 8.65
CA ALA A 26 7.59 12.37 9.08
C ALA A 26 6.37 11.46 9.27
N GLU A 27 5.28 11.97 9.85
CA GLU A 27 4.02 11.24 9.98
C GLU A 27 3.43 10.88 8.61
N GLY A 28 3.36 11.83 7.68
CA GLY A 28 2.88 11.58 6.33
C GLY A 28 3.73 10.57 5.54
N GLN A 29 5.05 10.51 5.80
CA GLN A 29 5.91 9.47 5.21
C GLN A 29 5.62 8.08 5.78
N VAL A 30 5.38 7.99 7.10
CA VAL A 30 4.99 6.73 7.74
C VAL A 30 3.64 6.25 7.20
N GLU A 31 2.64 7.12 7.18
CA GLU A 31 1.30 6.79 6.66
C GLU A 31 1.34 6.40 5.18
N GLY A 32 2.02 7.18 4.35
CA GLY A 32 2.18 6.89 2.92
C GLY A 32 2.92 5.57 2.67
N GLY A 33 3.98 5.31 3.43
CA GLY A 33 4.74 4.06 3.35
C GLY A 33 3.90 2.84 3.78
N VAL A 34 3.07 2.97 4.82
CA VAL A 34 2.13 1.93 5.25
C VAL A 34 1.12 1.61 4.15
N VAL A 35 0.46 2.62 3.60
CA VAL A 35 -0.55 2.42 2.54
C VAL A 35 0.09 1.79 1.30
N GLN A 36 1.28 2.24 0.89
CA GLN A 36 1.99 1.66 -0.25
C GLN A 36 2.43 0.20 0.02
N GLY A 37 2.95 -0.09 1.22
CA GLY A 37 3.33 -1.46 1.60
C GLY A 37 2.14 -2.41 1.61
N MET A 38 0.99 -1.96 2.12
CA MET A 38 -0.27 -2.70 2.11
C MET A 38 -0.79 -2.94 0.68
N SER A 39 -0.80 -1.89 -0.15
CA SER A 39 -1.14 -1.96 -1.57
C SER A 39 -0.31 -3.04 -2.27
N PHE A 40 1.01 -3.01 -2.04
CA PHE A 40 1.93 -3.99 -2.61
C PHE A 40 1.66 -5.42 -2.14
N ALA A 41 1.37 -5.61 -0.85
CA ALA A 41 1.15 -6.93 -0.28
C ALA A 41 -0.17 -7.58 -0.74
N MET A 42 -1.18 -6.79 -1.07
CA MET A 42 -2.56 -7.27 -1.26
C MET A 42 -3.10 -7.11 -2.69
N MET A 43 -2.63 -6.11 -3.43
CA MET A 43 -3.29 -5.64 -4.66
C MET A 43 -2.34 -5.57 -5.85
N GLU A 44 -1.12 -5.07 -5.64
CA GLU A 44 -0.18 -4.85 -6.73
C GLU A 44 0.48 -6.15 -7.20
N GLY A 45 0.80 -6.19 -8.49
CA GLY A 45 1.53 -7.31 -9.05
C GLY A 45 1.78 -7.12 -10.54
N LEU A 46 3.04 -7.14 -10.94
CA LEU A 46 3.41 -7.26 -12.34
C LEU A 46 3.44 -8.74 -12.69
N ALA A 47 2.52 -9.18 -13.54
CA ALA A 47 2.49 -10.54 -14.07
C ALA A 47 2.91 -10.53 -15.55
N PRO A 48 4.19 -10.81 -15.86
CA PRO A 48 4.59 -11.03 -17.24
C PRO A 48 3.87 -12.24 -17.80
N LEU A 49 3.35 -12.14 -19.03
CA LEU A 49 2.91 -13.29 -19.79
C LEU A 49 3.63 -13.29 -21.14
N GLU A 50 4.24 -14.42 -21.49
CA GLU A 50 4.89 -14.62 -22.80
C GLU A 50 5.90 -13.51 -23.14
N GLY A 51 6.70 -13.08 -22.16
CA GLY A 51 7.71 -12.03 -22.34
C GLY A 51 7.16 -10.60 -22.37
N HIS A 52 5.86 -10.40 -22.18
CA HIS A 52 5.22 -9.08 -22.17
C HIS A 52 4.66 -8.76 -20.78
N LEU A 53 4.89 -7.53 -20.30
CA LEU A 53 4.26 -7.06 -19.07
C LEU A 53 2.76 -6.85 -19.31
N ARG A 54 1.92 -7.58 -18.57
CA ARG A 54 0.49 -7.28 -18.45
C ARG A 54 0.27 -6.23 -17.37
N GLY A 55 -0.90 -5.58 -17.41
CA GLY A 55 -1.26 -4.57 -16.41
C GLY A 55 -0.46 -3.28 -16.50
N ARG A 56 -0.18 -2.80 -17.72
CA ARG A 56 0.55 -1.53 -17.95
C ARG A 56 -0.35 -0.28 -17.83
N ASN A 57 -1.39 -0.36 -17.02
CA ASN A 57 -2.37 0.69 -16.81
C ASN A 57 -2.91 0.56 -15.37
N PHE A 58 -3.54 1.60 -14.84
CA PHE A 58 -4.07 1.60 -13.47
C PHE A 58 -5.43 0.89 -13.32
N HIS A 59 -6.03 0.43 -14.40
CA HIS A 59 -7.21 -0.43 -14.30
C HIS A 59 -6.80 -1.84 -13.88
N ASP A 60 -5.71 -2.35 -14.47
CA ASP A 60 -5.26 -3.73 -14.28
C ASP A 60 -4.17 -3.84 -13.20
N TYR A 61 -3.39 -2.78 -12.98
CA TYR A 61 -2.47 -2.65 -11.85
C TYR A 61 -3.16 -1.91 -10.72
N LEU A 62 -3.75 -2.69 -9.80
CA LEU A 62 -4.53 -2.16 -8.70
C LEU A 62 -3.61 -1.55 -7.65
N ILE A 63 -3.79 -0.26 -7.40
CA ILE A 63 -3.15 0.48 -6.30
C ILE A 63 -4.24 0.79 -5.27
N ALA A 64 -3.88 0.74 -3.99
CA ALA A 64 -4.79 1.06 -2.90
C ALA A 64 -5.44 2.44 -3.08
N THR A 65 -6.74 2.49 -2.84
CA THR A 65 -7.55 3.70 -2.80
C THR A 65 -7.68 4.21 -1.36
N SER A 66 -8.29 5.39 -1.18
CA SER A 66 -8.60 5.90 0.16
C SER A 66 -9.54 5.00 0.96
N MET A 67 -10.32 4.14 0.30
CA MET A 67 -11.24 3.20 0.97
C MET A 67 -10.54 1.93 1.47
N ASP A 68 -9.33 1.66 0.98
CA ASP A 68 -8.54 0.50 1.39
C ASP A 68 -7.65 0.83 2.59
N ALA A 69 -7.41 2.11 2.86
CA ALA A 69 -6.61 2.58 3.98
C ALA A 69 -7.34 2.35 5.33
N PRO A 70 -6.64 1.84 6.35
CA PRO A 70 -7.18 1.75 7.69
C PRO A 70 -7.43 3.16 8.29
N PRO A 71 -8.43 3.30 9.17
CA PRO A 71 -8.80 4.58 9.79
C PRO A 71 -7.79 5.10 10.82
#